data_AF-A0A7C1GAM4-F1
#
_entry.id   AF-A0A7C1GAM4-F1
#
_cell.length_a   1.000
_cell.length_b   1.000
_cell.length_c   1.000
_cell.angle_alpha   90.00
_cell.angle_beta   90.00
_cell.angle_gamma   90.00
#
_symmetry.space_group_name_H-M   'P 1'
#
loop_
_entity.id
_entity.type
_entity.pdbx_description
1 polymer ?
#
loop_
_entity_poly.entity_id
_entity_poly.type
_entity_poly.pdbx_seq_one_letter_code
_entity_poly.pdbx_strand_id
1 'polypeptide(L)'
;MTRQNRLREFSRTKNKSHFGRFILFIFLIVIAATLAGGGLILFETEKPLVTVPKEVRFLGRNTSIPFRVTDKKSGIRSITITLEQQGESKPIRLYAKSFPRQSWFYGAGPTNFSGSVLFNSKKFKIKDGKAELVVTAHDFSLNRFFKGNETISRYAVLIDTKPPRISLQHTPRYIRPGGCGIVVYDLSESAVRQGVIVNGVFFQGFPLDGRKNRYISYVALTWNTKKLGNSMVVATDRAGNEAKDFFSMDLENVPLKKDRIYVSDAFLKRKMPKFKEHYP
;
A
#
# COMPACT_ATOMS: atom_id res chain seq x y z
N MET A 1 111.86 -20.43 8.05
CA MET A 1 110.98 -19.43 8.69
C MET A 1 109.63 -19.45 7.99
N THR A 2 108.64 -20.05 8.64
CA THR A 2 107.34 -20.43 8.08
C THR A 2 106.31 -19.35 8.39
N ARG A 3 105.62 -18.79 7.39
CA ARG A 3 104.49 -17.85 7.61
C ARG A 3 103.20 -18.54 7.18
N GLN A 4 102.44 -19.04 8.15
CA GLN A 4 101.09 -19.57 7.96
C GLN A 4 100.10 -18.40 7.77
N ASN A 5 99.43 -18.35 6.61
CA ASN A 5 98.22 -17.57 6.42
C ASN A 5 97.01 -18.41 6.88
N ARG A 6 96.41 -18.04 8.02
CA ARG A 6 95.11 -18.58 8.46
C ARG A 6 93.98 -17.75 7.85
N LEU A 7 93.17 -18.40 7.03
CA LEU A 7 91.87 -17.91 6.57
C LEU A 7 90.93 -17.72 7.79
N ARG A 8 90.28 -16.56 7.87
CA ARG A 8 89.18 -16.30 8.80
C ARG A 8 87.88 -16.84 8.19
N GLU A 9 87.35 -17.92 8.75
CA GLU A 9 85.94 -18.30 8.53
C GLU A 9 85.03 -17.40 9.37
N PHE A 10 84.17 -16.63 8.70
CA PHE A 10 83.06 -15.93 9.35
C PHE A 10 81.94 -16.95 9.61
N SER A 11 81.72 -17.31 10.88
CA SER A 11 80.57 -18.10 11.29
C SER A 11 79.28 -17.31 11.04
N ARG A 12 78.47 -17.78 10.09
CA ARG A 12 77.14 -17.22 9.78
C ARG A 12 76.15 -17.70 10.85
N THR A 13 75.98 -16.94 11.93
CA THR A 13 75.04 -17.24 13.01
C THR A 13 73.61 -17.27 12.50
N LYS A 14 72.98 -18.44 12.63
CA LYS A 14 71.70 -18.83 12.04
C LYS A 14 70.53 -18.44 12.95
N ASN A 15 70.37 -17.15 13.29
CA ASN A 15 69.27 -16.66 14.15
C ASN A 15 67.97 -16.32 13.38
N LYS A 16 67.62 -17.11 12.35
CA LYS A 16 66.43 -16.86 11.50
C LYS A 16 65.15 -17.60 11.93
N SER A 17 65.21 -18.54 12.88
CA SER A 17 64.04 -19.40 13.19
C SER A 17 63.00 -18.76 14.13
N HIS A 18 63.43 -17.99 15.14
CA HIS A 18 62.51 -17.36 16.10
C HIS A 18 61.78 -16.14 15.50
N PHE A 19 62.49 -15.33 14.70
CA PHE A 19 61.89 -14.17 14.04
C PHE A 19 60.85 -14.57 12.97
N GLY A 20 61.13 -15.64 12.20
CA GLY A 20 60.16 -16.18 11.24
C GLY A 20 58.91 -16.77 11.89
N ARG A 21 59.07 -17.47 13.04
CA ARG A 21 57.94 -17.99 13.82
C ARG A 21 57.08 -16.88 14.44
N PHE A 22 57.71 -15.79 14.91
CA PHE A 22 57.02 -14.63 15.44
C PHE A 22 56.21 -13.90 14.36
N ILE A 23 56.79 -13.68 13.18
CA ILE A 23 56.08 -13.11 12.02
C ILE A 23 54.91 -13.99 11.60
N LEU A 24 55.11 -15.32 11.53
CA LEU A 24 54.03 -16.26 11.20
C LEU A 24 52.90 -16.22 12.24
N PHE A 25 53.22 -16.11 13.52
CA PHE A 25 52.23 -16.01 14.59
C PHE A 25 51.42 -14.71 14.53
N ILE A 26 52.07 -13.57 14.30
CA ILE A 26 51.38 -12.29 14.07
C ILE A 26 50.48 -12.37 12.84
N PHE A 27 50.98 -12.95 11.75
CA PHE A 27 50.20 -13.13 10.53
C PHE A 27 48.94 -13.99 10.75
N LEU A 28 49.06 -15.08 11.51
CA LEU A 28 47.92 -15.91 11.90
C LEU A 28 46.90 -15.15 12.76
N ILE A 29 47.36 -14.31 13.70
CA ILE A 29 46.47 -13.46 14.50
C ILE A 29 45.73 -12.45 13.60
N VAL A 30 46.44 -11.82 12.66
CA VAL A 30 45.83 -10.86 11.73
C VAL A 30 44.78 -11.54 10.86
N ILE A 31 45.05 -12.75 10.37
CA ILE A 31 44.07 -13.56 9.61
C ILE A 31 42.88 -13.91 10.50
N ALA A 32 43.12 -14.40 11.72
CA ALA A 32 42.04 -14.74 12.65
C ALA A 32 41.16 -13.54 12.97
N ALA A 33 41.76 -12.35 13.17
CA ALA A 33 41.05 -11.11 13.41
C ALA A 33 40.24 -10.64 12.19
N THR A 34 40.78 -10.75 10.97
CA THR A 34 40.02 -10.41 9.73
C THR A 34 38.89 -11.40 9.49
N LEU A 35 39.11 -12.70 9.71
CA LEU A 35 38.06 -13.72 9.60
C LEU A 35 36.97 -13.52 10.65
N ALA A 36 37.33 -13.22 11.89
CA ALA A 36 36.38 -12.92 12.95
C ALA A 36 35.57 -11.65 12.64
N GLY A 37 36.22 -10.57 12.20
CA GLY A 37 35.55 -9.33 11.82
C GLY A 37 34.61 -9.50 10.62
N GLY A 38 35.05 -10.19 9.56
CA GLY A 38 34.22 -10.53 8.42
C GLY A 38 33.04 -11.45 8.79
N GLY A 39 33.28 -12.40 9.69
CA GLY A 39 32.26 -13.30 10.23
C GLY A 39 31.15 -12.55 10.98
N LEU A 40 31.49 -11.58 11.83
CA LEU A 40 30.49 -10.78 12.56
C LEU A 40 29.57 -9.98 11.63
N ILE A 41 30.09 -9.49 10.50
CA ILE A 41 29.32 -8.75 9.51
C ILE A 41 28.43 -9.70 8.70
N LEU A 42 28.99 -10.82 8.25
CA LEU A 42 28.28 -11.77 7.38
C LEU A 42 27.24 -12.61 8.13
N PHE A 43 27.42 -12.89 9.42
CA PHE A 43 26.53 -13.73 10.22
C PHE A 43 25.68 -12.92 11.21
N GLU A 44 25.34 -11.69 10.86
CA GLU A 44 24.48 -10.85 11.67
C GLU A 44 23.05 -11.44 11.81
N THR A 45 22.37 -11.11 12.90
CA THR A 45 21.12 -11.77 13.36
C THR A 45 19.87 -10.88 13.28
N GLU A 46 20.02 -9.63 12.85
CA GLU A 46 18.92 -8.68 12.71
C GLU A 46 18.02 -9.09 11.55
N LYS A 47 16.71 -9.08 11.78
CA LYS A 47 15.75 -9.55 10.78
C LYS A 47 15.22 -8.38 9.95
N PRO A 48 14.89 -8.60 8.66
CA PRO A 48 14.21 -7.60 7.87
C PRO A 48 12.86 -7.25 8.49
N LEU A 49 12.52 -5.96 8.54
CA LEU A 49 11.21 -5.49 9.00
C LEU A 49 10.25 -5.44 7.81
N VAL A 50 9.07 -6.02 7.99
CA VAL A 50 7.99 -6.02 6.99
C VAL A 50 6.82 -5.20 7.53
N THR A 51 6.27 -4.32 6.71
CA THR A 51 5.08 -3.53 7.05
C THR A 51 4.10 -3.52 5.90
N VAL A 52 2.87 -3.96 6.18
CA VAL A 52 1.70 -3.80 5.32
C VAL A 52 0.75 -2.82 6.03
N PRO A 53 0.25 -1.76 5.36
CA PRO A 53 -0.70 -0.83 5.97
C PRO A 53 -1.94 -1.56 6.53
N LYS A 54 -2.43 -1.10 7.69
CA LYS A 54 -3.53 -1.74 8.46
C LYS A 54 -4.87 -1.86 7.70
N GLU A 55 -5.00 -1.18 6.57
CA GLU A 55 -6.22 -1.07 5.77
C GLU A 55 -6.49 -2.34 4.93
N VAL A 56 -5.50 -3.21 4.73
CA VAL A 56 -5.66 -4.45 3.94
C VAL A 56 -6.29 -5.56 4.80
N ARG A 57 -7.54 -5.37 5.23
CA ARG A 57 -8.35 -6.42 5.91
C ARG A 57 -9.34 -7.10 4.97
N PHE A 58 -9.72 -6.43 3.89
CA PHE A 58 -10.66 -6.94 2.90
C PHE A 58 -10.00 -6.93 1.53
N LEU A 59 -10.18 -8.01 0.77
CA LEU A 59 -9.68 -8.15 -0.59
C LEU A 59 -10.86 -8.31 -1.55
N GLY A 60 -11.15 -7.26 -2.31
CA GLY A 60 -12.12 -7.29 -3.40
C GLY A 60 -11.57 -7.90 -4.67
N ARG A 61 -12.37 -7.85 -5.73
CA ARG A 61 -12.02 -8.47 -7.02
C ARG A 61 -10.68 -7.97 -7.58
N ASN A 62 -10.39 -6.67 -7.45
CA ASN A 62 -9.14 -6.05 -7.82
C ASN A 62 -8.68 -5.16 -6.66
N THR A 63 -7.62 -5.55 -5.95
CA THR A 63 -7.13 -4.80 -4.77
C THR A 63 -5.64 -4.55 -4.90
N SER A 64 -5.21 -3.31 -4.67
CA SER A 64 -3.79 -2.94 -4.62
C SER A 64 -3.28 -3.11 -3.20
N ILE A 65 -2.30 -3.99 -2.99
CA ILE A 65 -1.74 -4.29 -1.68
C ILE A 65 -0.35 -3.64 -1.57
N PRO A 66 -0.25 -2.44 -0.97
CA PRO A 66 1.04 -1.81 -0.71
C PRO A 66 1.80 -2.57 0.37
N PHE A 67 3.13 -2.68 0.21
CA PHE A 67 4.01 -3.27 1.21
C PHE A 67 5.34 -2.54 1.25
N ARG A 68 5.97 -2.56 2.42
CA ARG A 68 7.32 -2.04 2.65
C ARG A 68 8.15 -3.09 3.37
N VAL A 69 9.38 -3.26 2.93
CA VAL A 69 10.39 -4.12 3.57
C VAL A 69 11.64 -3.28 3.79
N THR A 70 12.26 -3.38 4.97
CA THR A 70 13.48 -2.65 5.32
C THR A 70 14.47 -3.55 6.03
N ASP A 71 15.74 -3.47 5.65
CA ASP A 71 16.86 -4.11 6.35
C ASP A 71 18.10 -3.20 6.23
N LYS A 72 18.59 -2.70 7.37
CA LYS A 72 19.68 -1.73 7.39
C LYS A 72 21.08 -2.36 7.35
N LYS A 73 21.18 -3.67 7.61
CA LYS A 73 22.47 -4.35 7.72
C LYS A 73 22.81 -5.09 6.45
N SER A 74 22.38 -6.34 6.35
CA SER A 74 22.69 -7.23 5.24
C SER A 74 22.04 -6.76 3.93
N GLY A 75 20.90 -6.08 4.03
CA GLY A 75 20.09 -5.67 2.89
C GLY A 75 19.19 -6.79 2.40
N ILE A 76 18.13 -6.41 1.68
CA ILE A 76 17.04 -7.31 1.31
C ILE A 76 17.47 -8.21 0.16
N ARG A 77 17.37 -9.53 0.34
CA ARG A 77 17.67 -10.55 -0.68
C ARG A 77 16.45 -10.93 -1.51
N SER A 78 15.33 -11.22 -0.85
CA SER A 78 14.11 -11.60 -1.54
C SER A 78 12.86 -11.26 -0.75
N ILE A 79 11.77 -11.05 -1.48
CA ILE A 79 10.45 -10.77 -0.96
C ILE A 79 9.48 -11.68 -1.71
N THR A 80 8.70 -12.45 -0.97
CA THR A 80 7.63 -13.29 -1.49
C THR A 80 6.33 -12.95 -0.78
N ILE A 81 5.26 -12.75 -1.53
CA ILE A 81 3.92 -12.53 -0.99
C ILE A 81 3.02 -13.65 -1.50
N THR A 82 2.48 -14.42 -0.57
CA THR A 82 1.58 -15.53 -0.82
C THR A 82 0.24 -15.31 -0.12
N LEU A 83 -0.77 -16.00 -0.60
CA LEU A 83 -2.08 -16.06 0.01
C LEU A 83 -2.41 -17.50 0.37
N GLU A 84 -2.74 -17.75 1.62
CA GLU A 84 -3.12 -19.05 2.16
C GLU A 84 -4.61 -19.07 2.48
N GLN A 85 -5.37 -20.01 1.92
CA GLN A 85 -6.79 -20.18 2.21
C GLN A 85 -7.01 -21.49 2.97
N GLN A 86 -7.97 -21.50 3.90
CA GLN A 86 -8.36 -22.73 4.57
C GLN A 86 -8.98 -23.71 3.56
N GLY A 87 -8.42 -24.92 3.47
CA GLY A 87 -8.87 -25.97 2.56
C GLY A 87 -8.12 -26.04 1.22
N GLU A 88 -7.27 -25.06 0.91
CA GLU A 88 -6.35 -25.13 -0.23
C GLU A 88 -4.99 -25.66 0.22
N SER A 89 -4.44 -26.64 -0.47
CA SER A 89 -3.20 -27.33 -0.06
C SER A 89 -1.92 -26.59 -0.47
N LYS A 90 -2.02 -25.58 -1.35
CA LYS A 90 -0.85 -24.80 -1.80
C LYS A 90 -1.09 -23.30 -1.66
N PRO A 91 -0.13 -22.55 -1.09
CA PRO A 91 -0.19 -21.10 -1.06
C PRO A 91 -0.15 -20.52 -2.48
N ILE A 92 -0.99 -19.53 -2.73
CA ILE A 92 -1.06 -18.85 -4.02
C ILE A 92 -0.03 -17.72 -4.02
N ARG A 93 0.96 -17.78 -4.91
CA ARG A 93 2.00 -16.75 -5.02
C ARG A 93 1.49 -15.52 -5.77
N LEU A 94 1.31 -14.41 -5.05
CA LEU A 94 0.86 -13.14 -5.60
C LEU A 94 2.03 -12.31 -6.14
N TYR A 95 3.18 -12.37 -5.47
CA TYR A 95 4.37 -11.60 -5.82
C TYR A 95 5.65 -12.33 -5.42
N ALA A 96 6.70 -12.16 -6.21
CA ALA A 96 8.05 -12.60 -5.87
C ALA A 96 9.05 -11.64 -6.50
N LYS A 97 10.02 -11.20 -5.71
CA LYS A 97 11.16 -10.41 -6.20
C LYS A 97 12.42 -10.83 -5.46
N SER A 98 13.49 -11.03 -6.20
CA SER A 98 14.83 -11.23 -5.69
C SER A 98 15.73 -10.10 -6.14
N PHE A 99 16.74 -9.80 -5.33
CA PHE A 99 17.80 -8.87 -5.66
C PHE A 99 19.11 -9.64 -5.84
N PRO A 100 19.96 -9.26 -6.81
CA PRO A 100 21.31 -9.79 -6.89
C PRO A 100 22.16 -9.22 -5.76
N ARG A 101 23.13 -10.02 -5.26
CA ARG A 101 24.08 -9.55 -4.25
C ARG A 101 25.01 -8.52 -4.89
N GLN A 102 25.13 -7.33 -4.28
CA GLN A 102 25.99 -6.25 -4.79
C GLN A 102 27.37 -6.22 -4.13
N SER A 103 27.47 -6.72 -2.89
CA SER A 103 28.70 -6.66 -2.09
C SER A 103 28.70 -7.76 -1.02
N TRP A 104 29.88 -8.17 -0.55
CA TRP A 104 30.01 -9.17 0.51
C TRP A 104 29.87 -8.57 1.91
N PHE A 105 30.48 -7.42 2.18
CA PHE A 105 30.56 -6.89 3.55
C PHE A 105 29.54 -5.78 3.83
N TYR A 106 29.36 -4.84 2.92
CA TYR A 106 28.48 -3.68 3.13
C TYR A 106 27.62 -3.42 1.91
N GLY A 107 26.31 -3.23 2.13
CA GLY A 107 25.36 -2.95 1.05
C GLY A 107 25.14 -4.16 0.14
N ALA A 108 24.96 -5.36 0.70
CA ALA A 108 24.77 -6.56 -0.12
C ALA A 108 23.45 -6.54 -0.91
N GLY A 109 22.44 -5.82 -0.41
CA GLY A 109 21.17 -5.55 -1.11
C GLY A 109 20.59 -4.18 -0.75
N PRO A 110 19.45 -3.81 -1.34
CA PRO A 110 18.77 -2.57 -1.01
C PRO A 110 18.33 -2.56 0.46
N THR A 111 18.49 -1.43 1.13
CA THR A 111 18.12 -1.29 2.55
C THR A 111 16.64 -1.05 2.77
N ASN A 112 15.96 -0.51 1.76
CA ASN A 112 14.53 -0.24 1.79
C ASN A 112 13.92 -0.59 0.43
N PHE A 113 12.78 -1.26 0.44
CA PHE A 113 11.97 -1.51 -0.75
C PHE A 113 10.50 -1.28 -0.44
N SER A 114 9.83 -0.50 -1.29
CA SER A 114 8.38 -0.31 -1.24
C SER A 114 7.79 -0.69 -2.59
N GLY A 115 6.66 -1.39 -2.57
CA GLY A 115 5.98 -1.82 -3.79
C GLY A 115 4.48 -1.99 -3.55
N SER A 116 3.76 -2.30 -4.63
CA SER A 116 2.37 -2.74 -4.53
C SER A 116 2.15 -4.00 -5.35
N VAL A 117 1.36 -4.92 -4.80
CA VAL A 117 0.89 -6.12 -5.49
C VAL A 117 -0.55 -5.92 -5.92
N LEU A 118 -0.84 -6.11 -7.20
CA LEU A 118 -2.22 -6.14 -7.68
C LEU A 118 -2.81 -7.53 -7.46
N PHE A 119 -3.68 -7.63 -6.45
CA PHE A 119 -4.52 -8.79 -6.22
C PHE A 119 -5.67 -8.83 -7.23
N ASN A 120 -5.86 -9.99 -7.88
CA ASN A 120 -6.98 -10.23 -8.78
C ASN A 120 -7.57 -11.63 -8.55
N SER A 121 -8.76 -11.69 -7.94
CA SER A 121 -9.37 -12.97 -7.55
C SER A 121 -9.63 -13.88 -8.75
N LYS A 122 -10.05 -13.33 -9.89
CA LYS A 122 -10.37 -14.08 -11.12
C LYS A 122 -9.12 -14.72 -11.74
N LYS A 123 -8.00 -13.99 -11.79
CA LYS A 123 -6.72 -14.46 -12.33
C LYS A 123 -6.21 -15.67 -11.54
N PHE A 124 -6.32 -15.60 -10.22
CA PHE A 124 -5.83 -16.63 -9.31
C PHE A 124 -6.89 -17.69 -8.96
N LYS A 125 -8.11 -17.60 -9.51
CA LYS A 125 -9.24 -18.51 -9.25
C LYS A 125 -9.56 -18.66 -7.75
N ILE A 126 -9.45 -17.56 -7.02
CA ILE A 126 -9.61 -17.50 -5.58
C ILE A 126 -11.09 -17.43 -5.23
N LYS A 127 -11.49 -18.20 -4.22
CA LYS A 127 -12.86 -18.21 -3.68
C LYS A 127 -13.01 -17.16 -2.57
N ASP A 128 -14.22 -16.63 -2.42
CA ASP A 128 -14.59 -15.77 -1.29
C ASP A 128 -14.43 -16.55 0.03
N GLY A 129 -14.00 -15.86 1.09
CA GLY A 129 -13.79 -16.46 2.41
C GLY A 129 -12.58 -15.91 3.16
N LYS A 130 -12.28 -16.53 4.30
CA LYS A 130 -11.12 -16.16 5.13
C LYS A 130 -9.83 -16.64 4.48
N ALA A 131 -8.81 -15.80 4.52
CA ALA A 131 -7.47 -16.13 4.06
C ALA A 131 -6.40 -15.44 4.92
N GLU A 132 -5.15 -15.87 4.78
CA GLU A 132 -3.98 -15.20 5.33
C GLU A 132 -3.10 -14.70 4.21
N LEU A 133 -2.80 -13.41 4.22
CA LEU A 133 -1.75 -12.82 3.41
C LEU A 133 -0.42 -13.02 4.15
N VAL A 134 0.49 -13.77 3.54
CA VAL A 134 1.79 -14.09 4.11
C VAL A 134 2.87 -13.35 3.33
N VAL A 135 3.62 -12.50 4.03
CA VAL A 135 4.76 -11.78 3.47
C VAL A 135 6.03 -12.33 4.08
N THR A 136 6.87 -12.93 3.24
CA THR A 136 8.15 -13.49 3.61
C THR A 136 9.27 -12.64 3.01
N ALA A 137 10.18 -12.17 3.87
CA ALA A 137 11.38 -11.45 3.47
C ALA A 137 12.63 -12.17 3.97
N HIS A 138 13.62 -12.30 3.09
CA HIS A 138 14.96 -12.77 3.43
C HIS A 138 15.98 -11.67 3.21
N ASP A 139 17.02 -11.64 4.04
CA ASP A 139 18.19 -10.80 3.87
C ASP A 139 19.37 -11.56 3.25
N PHE A 140 20.50 -10.85 3.10
CA PHE A 140 21.77 -11.40 2.60
C PHE A 140 22.72 -11.93 3.68
N SER A 141 22.27 -12.03 4.94
CA SER A 141 23.05 -12.63 6.01
C SER A 141 23.39 -14.08 5.63
N LEU A 142 24.49 -14.58 6.14
CA LEU A 142 24.91 -15.97 6.05
C LEU A 142 24.49 -16.77 7.28
N ASN A 143 23.77 -16.13 8.22
CA ASN A 143 23.18 -16.80 9.35
C ASN A 143 22.19 -17.90 8.90
N ARG A 144 21.89 -18.85 9.81
CA ARG A 144 21.00 -20.01 9.55
C ARG A 144 21.46 -20.86 8.35
N PHE A 145 22.70 -21.32 8.37
CA PHE A 145 23.30 -22.15 7.30
C PHE A 145 23.28 -21.46 5.92
N PHE A 146 23.77 -20.23 5.82
CA PHE A 146 23.86 -19.45 4.57
C PHE A 146 22.51 -19.09 3.93
N LYS A 147 21.40 -19.25 4.66
CA LYS A 147 20.05 -18.92 4.16
C LYS A 147 19.68 -17.45 4.40
N GLY A 148 20.30 -16.80 5.37
CA GLY A 148 19.96 -15.46 5.82
C GLY A 148 18.89 -15.46 6.90
N ASN A 149 18.68 -14.30 7.52
CA ASN A 149 17.58 -14.15 8.44
C ASN A 149 16.27 -14.02 7.65
N GLU A 150 15.19 -14.44 8.30
CA GLU A 150 13.87 -14.53 7.70
C GLU A 150 12.85 -13.86 8.62
N THR A 151 11.98 -13.08 8.00
CA THR A 151 10.76 -12.56 8.60
C THR A 151 9.56 -13.04 7.83
N ILE A 152 8.62 -13.67 8.54
CA ILE A 152 7.31 -14.08 8.04
C ILE A 152 6.27 -13.26 8.78
N SER A 153 5.54 -12.41 8.06
CA SER A 153 4.41 -11.63 8.60
C SER A 153 3.11 -12.16 8.03
N ARG A 154 2.16 -12.51 8.91
CA ARG A 154 0.84 -13.04 8.54
C ARG A 154 -0.23 -12.00 8.85
N TYR A 155 -1.08 -11.73 7.86
CA TYR A 155 -2.18 -10.78 7.98
C TYR A 155 -3.49 -11.50 7.64
N ALA A 156 -4.40 -11.57 8.61
CA ALA A 156 -5.73 -12.12 8.38
C ALA A 156 -6.53 -11.18 7.45
N VAL A 157 -7.05 -11.73 6.36
CA VAL A 157 -7.84 -11.00 5.36
C VAL A 157 -9.13 -11.74 5.03
N LEU A 158 -10.18 -10.99 4.71
CA LEU A 158 -11.44 -11.52 4.19
C LEU A 158 -11.55 -11.21 2.70
N ILE A 159 -11.73 -12.24 1.90
CA ILE A 159 -11.91 -12.11 0.45
C ILE A 159 -13.41 -12.05 0.19
N ASP A 160 -13.85 -10.94 -0.39
CA ASP A 160 -15.22 -10.73 -0.80
C ASP A 160 -15.25 -10.09 -2.18
N THR A 161 -15.68 -10.84 -3.17
CA THR A 161 -15.74 -10.38 -4.57
C THR A 161 -17.13 -9.96 -5.01
N LYS A 162 -18.12 -10.04 -4.12
CA LYS A 162 -19.52 -9.76 -4.44
C LYS A 162 -19.82 -8.29 -4.19
N PRO A 163 -20.31 -7.55 -5.19
CA PRO A 163 -20.74 -6.19 -4.97
C PRO A 163 -22.01 -6.16 -4.10
N PRO A 164 -22.21 -5.09 -3.31
CA PRO A 164 -23.43 -4.90 -2.55
C PRO A 164 -24.64 -4.83 -3.49
N ARG A 165 -25.77 -5.39 -3.08
CA ARG A 165 -27.02 -5.24 -3.83
C ARG A 165 -27.71 -3.95 -3.42
N ILE A 166 -28.14 -3.18 -4.41
CA ILE A 166 -28.93 -1.96 -4.23
C ILE A 166 -30.40 -2.32 -4.49
N SER A 167 -31.30 -1.83 -3.64
CA SER A 167 -32.74 -1.91 -3.86
C SER A 167 -33.36 -0.52 -3.68
N LEU A 168 -33.78 0.08 -4.79
CA LEU A 168 -34.46 1.37 -4.80
C LEU A 168 -35.82 1.27 -4.10
N GLN A 169 -36.03 2.09 -3.09
CA GLN A 169 -37.28 2.17 -2.33
C GLN A 169 -38.11 3.38 -2.77
N HIS A 170 -37.44 4.49 -3.08
CA HIS A 170 -38.07 5.70 -3.55
C HIS A 170 -37.12 6.48 -4.45
N THR A 171 -37.62 6.93 -5.59
CA THR A 171 -36.96 7.86 -6.51
C THR A 171 -37.99 8.90 -6.95
N PRO A 172 -37.62 10.19 -7.04
CA PRO A 172 -38.58 11.20 -7.47
C PRO A 172 -38.84 11.03 -8.96
N ARG A 173 -40.11 11.08 -9.37
CA ARG A 173 -40.47 10.97 -10.79
C ARG A 173 -40.10 12.24 -11.57
N TYR A 174 -40.25 13.39 -10.91
CA TYR A 174 -40.04 14.71 -11.49
C TYR A 174 -39.10 15.52 -10.61
N ILE A 175 -38.25 16.34 -11.25
CA ILE A 175 -37.38 17.28 -10.55
C ILE A 175 -37.25 18.57 -11.37
N ARG A 176 -37.19 19.71 -10.68
CA ARG A 176 -37.11 21.04 -11.31
C ARG A 176 -35.67 21.53 -11.36
N PRO A 177 -35.27 22.35 -12.36
CA PRO A 177 -34.03 23.12 -12.27
C PRO A 177 -34.02 23.98 -10.99
N GLY A 178 -32.96 23.88 -10.19
CA GLY A 178 -32.86 24.57 -8.89
C GLY A 178 -33.68 23.91 -7.77
N GLY A 179 -34.36 22.81 -8.06
CA GLY A 179 -35.14 22.03 -7.10
C GLY A 179 -34.30 21.01 -6.35
N CYS A 180 -34.93 20.39 -5.34
CA CYS A 180 -34.37 19.28 -4.59
C CYS A 180 -35.32 18.07 -4.61
N GLY A 181 -34.78 16.90 -4.26
CA GLY A 181 -35.51 15.66 -4.15
C GLY A 181 -34.83 14.71 -3.17
N ILE A 182 -35.50 13.59 -2.90
CA ILE A 182 -34.97 12.53 -2.05
C ILE A 182 -34.93 11.22 -2.82
N VAL A 183 -33.90 10.42 -2.57
CA VAL A 183 -33.78 9.06 -3.07
C VAL A 183 -33.54 8.16 -1.87
N VAL A 184 -34.35 7.12 -1.73
CA VAL A 184 -34.26 6.15 -0.63
C VAL A 184 -33.94 4.79 -1.22
N TYR A 185 -32.95 4.11 -0.65
CA TYR A 185 -32.50 2.80 -1.09
C TYR A 185 -32.01 1.96 0.07
N ASP A 186 -32.10 0.65 -0.11
CA ASP A 186 -31.55 -0.35 0.79
C ASP A 186 -30.29 -0.97 0.18
N LEU A 187 -29.32 -1.29 1.03
CA LEU A 187 -28.14 -2.06 0.66
C LEU A 187 -28.15 -3.43 1.34
N SER A 188 -27.71 -4.48 0.65
CA SER A 188 -27.55 -5.81 1.26
C SER A 188 -26.54 -5.81 2.42
N GLU A 189 -25.59 -4.89 2.40
CA GLU A 189 -24.54 -4.74 3.39
C GLU A 189 -24.13 -3.28 3.57
N SER A 190 -23.30 -3.01 4.58
CA SER A 190 -22.80 -1.66 4.85
C SER A 190 -21.70 -1.28 3.87
N ALA A 191 -21.86 -0.14 3.21
CA ALA A 191 -20.89 0.43 2.28
C ALA A 191 -20.03 1.51 2.94
N VAL A 192 -18.76 1.62 2.53
CA VAL A 192 -17.83 2.68 2.97
C VAL A 192 -18.17 4.00 2.30
N ARG A 193 -18.55 3.95 1.02
CA ARG A 193 -18.99 5.10 0.24
C ARG A 193 -20.29 4.74 -0.45
N GLN A 194 -21.33 5.53 -0.25
CA GLN A 194 -22.62 5.30 -0.87
C GLN A 194 -23.39 6.60 -0.99
N GLY A 195 -24.21 6.70 -2.04
CA GLY A 195 -24.89 7.94 -2.39
C GLY A 195 -25.54 7.86 -3.75
N VAL A 196 -25.98 9.02 -4.23
CA VAL A 196 -26.65 9.16 -5.52
C VAL A 196 -25.86 10.08 -6.42
N ILE A 197 -25.68 9.69 -7.67
CA ILE A 197 -25.12 10.54 -8.70
C ILE A 197 -26.24 11.02 -9.60
N VAL A 198 -26.37 12.33 -9.75
CA VAL A 198 -27.29 12.99 -10.70
C VAL A 198 -26.48 14.02 -11.48
N ASN A 199 -26.53 13.97 -12.81
CA ASN A 199 -25.76 14.88 -13.68
C ASN A 199 -24.25 14.92 -13.37
N GLY A 200 -23.68 13.80 -12.92
CA GLY A 200 -22.27 13.70 -12.53
C GLY A 200 -21.93 14.27 -11.15
N VAL A 201 -22.90 14.82 -10.42
CA VAL A 201 -22.71 15.31 -9.05
C VAL A 201 -23.08 14.21 -8.06
N PHE A 202 -22.18 13.92 -7.11
CA PHE A 202 -22.38 12.93 -6.06
C PHE A 202 -23.03 13.57 -4.83
N PHE A 203 -24.14 12.99 -4.40
CA PHE A 203 -24.87 13.32 -3.18
C PHE A 203 -24.71 12.17 -2.19
N GLN A 204 -24.20 12.48 -1.00
CA GLN A 204 -23.94 11.49 0.04
C GLN A 204 -25.26 10.92 0.57
N GLY A 205 -25.33 9.59 0.73
CA GLY A 205 -26.43 8.94 1.44
C GLY A 205 -26.21 8.97 2.95
N PHE A 206 -27.29 9.17 3.70
CA PHE A 206 -27.30 9.15 5.16
C PHE A 206 -28.15 7.98 5.66
N PRO A 207 -27.75 7.30 6.74
CA PRO A 207 -28.54 6.21 7.31
C PRO A 207 -29.91 6.75 7.74
N LEU A 208 -30.96 6.00 7.44
CA LEU A 208 -32.32 6.31 7.87
C LEU A 208 -32.69 5.43 9.06
N ASP A 209 -33.02 6.05 10.19
CA ASP A 209 -33.32 5.35 11.43
C ASP A 209 -34.52 4.41 11.28
N GLY A 210 -34.48 3.30 12.05
CA GLY A 210 -35.56 2.31 12.09
C GLY A 210 -35.44 1.16 11.08
N ARG A 211 -34.46 1.16 10.15
CA ARG A 211 -34.14 -0.01 9.31
C ARG A 211 -32.64 -0.17 9.07
N LYS A 212 -32.15 -1.41 9.20
CA LYS A 212 -30.74 -1.74 8.93
C LYS A 212 -30.42 -1.54 7.45
N ASN A 213 -29.31 -0.86 7.15
CA ASN A 213 -28.81 -0.61 5.79
C ASN A 213 -29.78 0.15 4.86
N ARG A 214 -30.72 0.92 5.41
CA ARG A 214 -31.53 1.86 4.64
C ARG A 214 -30.86 3.23 4.65
N TYR A 215 -30.81 3.87 3.49
CA TYR A 215 -30.19 5.17 3.32
C TYR A 215 -31.12 6.12 2.56
N ILE A 216 -30.99 7.41 2.88
CA ILE A 216 -31.63 8.52 2.18
C ILE A 216 -30.55 9.46 1.64
N SER A 217 -30.65 9.83 0.37
CA SER A 217 -29.81 10.83 -0.26
C SER A 217 -30.66 12.02 -0.68
N TYR A 218 -30.24 13.22 -0.27
CA TYR A 218 -30.85 14.47 -0.70
C TYR A 218 -30.14 14.94 -1.98
N VAL A 219 -30.88 14.99 -3.07
CA VAL A 219 -30.37 15.42 -4.38
C VAL A 219 -30.85 16.84 -4.67
N ALA A 220 -30.01 17.63 -5.32
CA ALA A 220 -30.36 18.98 -5.76
C ALA A 220 -29.85 19.24 -7.18
N LEU A 221 -30.64 19.92 -7.99
CA LEU A 221 -30.22 20.36 -9.31
C LEU A 221 -29.80 21.82 -9.28
N THR A 222 -28.81 22.17 -10.09
CA THR A 222 -28.48 23.58 -10.30
C THR A 222 -29.62 24.28 -11.03
N TRP A 223 -29.83 25.57 -10.73
CA TRP A 223 -30.91 26.37 -11.31
C TRP A 223 -30.85 26.48 -12.84
N ASN A 224 -29.65 26.33 -13.42
CA ASN A 224 -29.39 26.39 -14.86
C ASN A 224 -29.39 25.00 -15.54
N THR A 225 -29.88 23.95 -14.88
CA THR A 225 -29.97 22.60 -15.46
C THR A 225 -30.95 22.60 -16.64
N LYS A 226 -30.44 22.28 -17.83
CA LYS A 226 -31.26 22.23 -19.08
C LYS A 226 -31.69 20.81 -19.47
N LYS A 227 -30.93 19.80 -19.03
CA LYS A 227 -31.15 18.39 -19.35
C LYS A 227 -30.73 17.53 -18.15
N LEU A 228 -31.39 16.39 -17.99
CA LEU A 228 -30.96 15.33 -17.10
C LEU A 228 -30.09 14.35 -17.87
N GLY A 229 -28.97 13.96 -17.27
CA GLY A 229 -28.19 12.80 -17.65
C GLY A 229 -28.56 11.61 -16.76
N ASN A 230 -27.70 10.58 -16.79
CA ASN A 230 -27.93 9.37 -16.03
C ASN A 230 -27.97 9.66 -14.52
N SER A 231 -28.99 9.11 -13.88
CA SER A 231 -29.15 9.13 -12.43
C SER A 231 -28.98 7.73 -11.88
N MET A 232 -28.16 7.58 -10.85
CA MET A 232 -27.84 6.27 -10.29
C MET A 232 -27.53 6.34 -8.82
N VAL A 233 -27.92 5.30 -8.08
CA VAL A 233 -27.36 5.03 -6.76
C VAL A 233 -26.04 4.30 -6.97
N VAL A 234 -25.02 4.68 -6.19
CA VAL A 234 -23.72 4.00 -6.17
C VAL A 234 -23.38 3.58 -4.74
N ALA A 235 -22.80 2.40 -4.60
CA ALA A 235 -22.33 1.89 -3.32
C ALA A 235 -21.01 1.15 -3.50
N THR A 236 -20.04 1.42 -2.63
CA THR A 236 -18.73 0.78 -2.57
C THR A 236 -18.55 0.14 -1.20
N ASP A 237 -18.36 -1.18 -1.17
CA ASP A 237 -18.14 -1.93 0.08
C ASP A 237 -16.72 -1.74 0.64
N ARG A 238 -16.40 -2.48 1.72
CA ARG A 238 -15.06 -2.44 2.36
C ARG A 238 -13.98 -3.15 1.53
N ALA A 239 -14.36 -4.06 0.64
CA ALA A 239 -13.48 -4.77 -0.26
C ALA A 239 -13.18 -3.98 -1.55
N GLY A 240 -13.88 -2.86 -1.76
CA GLY A 240 -13.76 -2.01 -2.94
C GLY A 240 -14.63 -2.44 -4.11
N ASN A 241 -15.58 -3.37 -3.92
CA ASN A 241 -16.52 -3.70 -4.98
C ASN A 241 -17.58 -2.60 -5.09
N GLU A 242 -17.86 -2.19 -6.33
CA GLU A 242 -18.82 -1.13 -6.64
C GLU A 242 -20.11 -1.71 -7.22
N ALA A 243 -21.25 -1.22 -6.74
CA ALA A 243 -22.56 -1.48 -7.28
C ALA A 243 -23.19 -0.19 -7.79
N LYS A 244 -23.96 -0.30 -8.87
CA LYS A 244 -24.71 0.81 -9.49
C LYS A 244 -26.12 0.35 -9.80
N ASP A 245 -27.09 1.17 -9.46
CA ASP A 245 -28.49 0.96 -9.86
C ASP A 245 -29.04 2.25 -10.45
N PHE A 246 -29.56 2.16 -11.68
CA PHE A 246 -29.98 3.32 -12.46
C PHE A 246 -31.46 3.58 -12.24
N PHE A 247 -31.81 4.86 -12.17
CA PHE A 247 -33.20 5.27 -12.13
C PHE A 247 -33.41 6.47 -13.05
N SER A 248 -34.66 6.67 -13.46
CA SER A 248 -35.05 7.75 -14.35
C SER A 248 -35.85 8.80 -13.58
N MET A 249 -35.62 10.05 -13.95
CA MET A 249 -36.40 11.20 -13.49
C MET A 249 -36.65 12.11 -14.70
N ASP A 250 -37.80 12.76 -14.71
CA ASP A 250 -38.15 13.73 -15.73
C ASP A 250 -37.81 15.15 -15.24
N LEU A 251 -37.16 15.93 -16.10
CA LEU A 251 -36.90 17.35 -15.81
C LEU A 251 -38.18 18.13 -16.08
N GLU A 252 -38.73 18.75 -15.05
CA GLU A 252 -39.88 19.62 -15.23
C GLU A 252 -39.49 20.87 -16.03
N ASN A 253 -40.32 21.17 -17.04
CA ASN A 253 -40.21 22.42 -17.78
C ASN A 253 -40.86 23.55 -16.97
N VAL A 254 -40.05 24.20 -16.12
CA VAL A 254 -40.49 25.35 -15.34
C VAL A 254 -40.11 26.64 -16.07
N PRO A 255 -41.06 27.55 -16.34
CA PRO A 255 -40.74 28.84 -16.95
C PRO A 255 -39.82 29.65 -16.01
N LEU A 256 -38.70 30.13 -16.57
CA LEU A 256 -37.77 31.00 -15.85
C LEU A 256 -38.46 32.35 -15.56
N LYS A 257 -38.73 32.61 -14.27
CA LYS A 257 -39.19 33.93 -13.83
C LYS A 257 -38.04 34.92 -13.98
N LYS A 258 -38.25 35.96 -14.78
CA LYS A 258 -37.32 37.08 -14.94
C LYS A 258 -37.89 38.30 -14.25
N ASP A 259 -37.06 38.99 -13.48
CA ASP A 259 -37.42 40.21 -12.79
C ASP A 259 -36.29 41.24 -12.90
N ARG A 260 -36.59 42.52 -12.71
CA ARG A 260 -35.62 43.62 -12.74
C ARG A 260 -35.51 44.22 -11.35
N ILE A 261 -34.33 44.10 -10.75
CA ILE A 261 -34.01 44.73 -9.46
C ILE A 261 -33.16 45.97 -9.75
N TYR A 262 -33.60 47.14 -9.27
CA TYR A 262 -32.80 48.35 -9.35
C TYR A 262 -31.68 48.29 -8.31
N VAL A 263 -30.44 48.27 -8.77
CA VAL A 263 -29.24 48.27 -7.93
C VAL A 263 -28.56 49.62 -8.08
N SER A 264 -28.66 50.47 -7.06
CA SER A 264 -28.05 51.81 -7.08
C SER A 264 -26.55 51.77 -6.79
N ASP A 265 -25.82 52.75 -7.33
CA ASP A 265 -24.40 52.95 -7.03
C ASP A 265 -24.15 53.16 -5.53
N ALA A 266 -25.06 53.84 -4.83
CA ALA A 266 -25.00 54.02 -3.39
C ALA A 266 -25.09 52.69 -2.63
N PHE A 267 -25.98 51.78 -3.06
CA PHE A 267 -26.08 50.44 -2.49
C PHE A 267 -24.78 49.65 -2.70
N LEU A 268 -24.23 49.69 -3.91
CA LEU A 268 -22.97 49.00 -4.24
C LEU A 268 -21.81 49.55 -3.41
N LYS A 269 -21.60 50.88 -3.37
CA LYS A 269 -20.55 51.52 -2.56
C LYS A 269 -20.63 51.14 -1.08
N ARG A 270 -21.84 51.00 -0.53
CA ARG A 270 -22.05 50.58 0.87
C ARG A 270 -21.70 49.11 1.11
N LYS A 271 -21.91 48.22 0.13
CA LYS A 271 -21.71 46.77 0.29
C LYS A 271 -20.32 46.30 -0.14
N MET A 272 -19.72 46.92 -1.14
CA MET A 272 -18.42 46.54 -1.72
C MET A 272 -17.28 46.39 -0.70
N PRO A 273 -17.13 47.23 0.34
CA PRO A 273 -16.04 47.07 1.32
C PRO A 273 -16.07 45.70 2.01
N LYS A 274 -17.26 45.17 2.31
CA LYS A 274 -17.41 43.86 2.97
C LYS A 274 -17.06 42.67 2.05
N PHE A 275 -17.23 42.83 0.74
CA PHE A 275 -16.90 41.78 -0.22
C PHE A 275 -15.39 41.68 -0.48
N LYS A 276 -14.68 42.82 -0.50
CA LYS A 276 -13.22 42.87 -0.71
C LYS A 276 -12.43 42.13 0.38
N GLU A 277 -12.98 42.03 1.58
CA GLU A 277 -12.34 41.32 2.70
C GLU A 277 -12.41 39.79 2.55
N HIS A 278 -13.46 39.27 1.90
CA HIS A 278 -13.70 37.82 1.76
C HIS A 278 -13.35 37.27 0.36
N TYR A 279 -13.30 38.14 -0.65
CA TYR A 279 -12.96 37.83 -2.04
C TYR A 279 -12.00 38.91 -2.57
N PRO A 280 -10.71 38.87 -2.20
CA PRO A 280 -9.71 39.81 -2.70
C PRO A 280 -9.49 39.72 -4.21
#